data_AF-A0A158QTX4-F1
#
_entry.id   AF-A0A158QTX4-F1
#
_cell.length_a   1.000
_cell.length_b   1.000
_cell.length_c   1.000
_cell.angle_alpha   90.00
_cell.angle_beta   90.00
_cell.angle_gamma   90.00
#
_symmetry.space_group_name_H-M   'P 1'
#
loop_
_entity.id
_entity.type
_entity.pdbx_description
1 polymer ?
#
loop_
_entity_poly.entity_id
_entity_poly.type
_entity_poly.pdbx_seq_one_letter_code
_entity_poly.pdbx_strand_id
1 'polypeptide(L)'
;MQSVKNLEGQHEHTLVPLDNSFGEASIDTVKKSGDIESDSDESMVVYDFSDTDKPFTSWSEADFLDKPNQKIRGVNKLFQFIANVQGASFRKQPVDEDVEPVCCDGVFGLMGLTLLMLVDIAYVAYATYRNNLAAEDDVRLIWLSAIFWLVILIKIGRRIVRLGKLKGGCWAAFVPIGKLYHTIAVCLAWPFKAPWRAVWKNVNADKKTIKKRKALVKMIFSAIIMLGFTVFCLVYYVLLVKVENLVSLSGIALLVLVSICLSRFPGKINWQPVLNCLFLQLLLAFLTLKTRPGYITFEFLGQRMAEFLRHSDAGATFVFGNLNCFAFNVLPVVVFFSSFMAINFHLGIVQLVIDKPSAAAAKLLKTTSPETLNAIANIFVSMTEAPLITRPYLPMLTNSELHAIFVNGFASVSGSVMAAFIGFGIPPNHLLIACVISAPAALATSKIMYPETKISPMTSSKVSLKMKSPYQSVLEAAMVGAMDAIPICGGVVANLIAFLSIYNFLNRTLVWMGKRACLGFDLTFEVVFSYILWPISYTMGVPTDDALKVAELIGIKTFLNEFAAYDRLGTSKVSTVTISGKNACLNIGVNISLLAG
;
A
#
# COMPACT_ATOMS: atom_id res chain seq x y z
N MET A 1 35.12 -31.32 21.15
CA MET A 1 36.39 -31.91 20.64
C MET A 1 36.01 -33.22 19.97
N GLN A 2 36.51 -33.51 18.76
CA GLN A 2 36.09 -34.64 17.90
C GLN A 2 34.58 -34.75 17.56
N SER A 3 34.11 -33.92 16.62
CA SER A 3 33.21 -34.34 15.52
C SER A 3 33.02 -33.21 14.48
N VAL A 4 34.13 -32.61 14.03
CA VAL A 4 34.17 -31.66 12.90
C VAL A 4 35.44 -31.95 12.12
N LYS A 5 35.32 -32.77 11.07
CA LYS A 5 36.22 -32.98 9.94
C LYS A 5 35.61 -34.06 9.04
N ASN A 6 35.67 -33.83 7.72
CA ASN A 6 35.07 -34.58 6.61
C ASN A 6 33.70 -34.05 6.16
N LEU A 7 33.74 -32.99 5.34
CA LEU A 7 32.92 -32.73 4.14
C LEU A 7 33.35 -31.39 3.53
N GLU A 8 34.63 -31.29 3.17
CA GLU A 8 35.16 -30.23 2.30
C GLU A 8 35.60 -30.90 0.99
N GLY A 9 34.99 -30.48 -0.12
CA GLY A 9 35.32 -31.02 -1.45
C GLY A 9 34.26 -30.73 -2.50
N GLN A 10 34.70 -30.07 -3.58
CA GLN A 10 33.97 -29.84 -4.84
C GLN A 10 32.80 -28.84 -4.80
N HIS A 11 33.11 -27.57 -5.08
CA HIS A 11 32.54 -26.80 -6.19
C HIS A 11 33.24 -25.42 -6.30
N GLU A 12 34.45 -25.40 -6.85
CA GLU A 12 35.07 -24.16 -7.34
C GLU A 12 34.65 -23.91 -8.79
N HIS A 13 34.00 -22.77 -9.05
CA HIS A 13 33.74 -22.31 -10.42
C HIS A 13 34.93 -21.49 -10.91
N THR A 14 35.77 -22.11 -11.74
CA THR A 14 36.92 -21.46 -12.37
C THR A 14 36.47 -20.37 -13.36
N LEU A 15 36.93 -19.14 -13.15
CA LEU A 15 36.80 -18.06 -14.14
C LEU A 15 37.79 -18.29 -15.28
N VAL A 16 37.30 -18.42 -16.51
CA VAL A 16 38.13 -18.49 -17.72
C VAL A 16 38.19 -17.10 -18.36
N PRO A 17 39.38 -16.51 -18.58
CA PRO A 17 39.51 -15.31 -19.40
C PRO A 17 39.46 -15.69 -20.88
N LEU A 18 38.68 -14.95 -21.68
CA LEU A 18 38.73 -15.04 -23.14
C LEU A 18 39.82 -14.09 -23.63
N ASP A 19 40.85 -14.67 -24.25
CA ASP A 19 41.98 -13.94 -24.81
C ASP A 19 41.74 -13.60 -26.30
N ASN A 20 42.37 -12.54 -26.79
CA ASN A 20 42.24 -12.05 -28.16
C ASN A 20 43.33 -12.66 -29.06
N SER A 21 42.95 -13.41 -30.10
CA SER A 21 43.89 -13.76 -31.17
C SER A 21 43.22 -13.87 -32.55
N PHE A 22 43.67 -13.03 -33.48
CA PHE A 22 43.45 -13.17 -34.93
C PHE A 22 44.08 -14.47 -35.47
N GLY A 23 43.57 -15.01 -36.57
CA GLY A 23 44.22 -16.08 -37.34
C GLY A 23 43.40 -16.57 -38.54
N GLU A 24 43.98 -16.50 -39.74
CA GLU A 24 43.37 -16.88 -41.02
C GLU A 24 43.34 -18.40 -41.26
N ALA A 25 42.35 -18.90 -42.03
CA ALA A 25 42.49 -20.16 -42.79
C ALA A 25 41.43 -20.32 -43.91
N SER A 26 41.86 -20.04 -45.15
CA SER A 26 41.65 -20.78 -46.41
C SER A 26 40.31 -21.46 -46.76
N ILE A 27 39.84 -21.13 -47.97
CA ILE A 27 38.87 -21.85 -48.82
C ILE A 27 39.55 -23.09 -49.46
N ASP A 28 38.86 -24.23 -49.63
CA ASP A 28 38.80 -24.94 -50.94
C ASP A 28 37.95 -26.24 -51.02
N THR A 29 37.26 -26.41 -52.16
CA THR A 29 36.65 -27.65 -52.74
C THR A 29 35.56 -28.39 -51.92
N VAL A 30 34.49 -28.97 -52.50
CA VAL A 30 34.39 -29.92 -53.64
C VAL A 30 33.15 -29.63 -54.55
N LYS A 31 33.14 -30.19 -55.77
CA LYS A 31 32.34 -29.81 -56.95
C LYS A 31 31.59 -31.01 -57.58
N LYS A 32 30.51 -30.75 -58.33
CA LYS A 32 29.69 -31.66 -59.19
C LYS A 32 28.71 -32.60 -58.44
N SER A 33 27.56 -33.02 -58.99
CA SER A 33 26.91 -32.87 -60.31
C SER A 33 25.37 -32.87 -60.14
N GLY A 34 24.48 -32.62 -61.12
CA GLY A 34 24.62 -32.43 -62.58
C GLY A 34 23.32 -31.84 -63.20
N ASP A 35 23.07 -32.09 -64.49
CA ASP A 35 22.27 -31.18 -65.36
C ASP A 35 20.86 -31.69 -65.80
N ILE A 36 20.00 -30.77 -66.26
CA ILE A 36 19.08 -30.83 -67.43
C ILE A 36 18.53 -29.41 -67.73
N GLU A 37 18.30 -29.10 -69.01
CA GLU A 37 17.98 -27.80 -69.64
C GLU A 37 16.53 -27.27 -69.34
N SER A 38 16.07 -26.05 -69.69
CA SER A 38 16.38 -25.13 -70.81
C SER A 38 15.88 -23.67 -70.61
N ASP A 39 16.46 -22.72 -71.36
CA ASP A 39 15.97 -21.38 -71.79
C ASP A 39 15.52 -20.32 -70.74
N SER A 40 15.76 -19.00 -70.89
CA SER A 40 16.73 -18.19 -71.66
C SER A 40 16.68 -16.73 -71.17
N ASP A 41 17.75 -15.95 -71.37
CA ASP A 41 17.86 -14.48 -71.19
C ASP A 41 17.69 -13.84 -69.79
N GLU A 42 18.78 -13.83 -69.01
CA GLU A 42 19.09 -12.71 -68.10
C GLU A 42 20.45 -12.08 -68.43
N SER A 43 20.44 -10.79 -68.80
CA SER A 43 21.67 -10.02 -69.06
C SER A 43 22.35 -9.63 -67.74
N MET A 44 23.53 -10.20 -67.50
CA MET A 44 24.35 -9.97 -66.31
C MET A 44 24.79 -8.49 -66.18
N VAL A 45 24.23 -7.76 -65.22
CA VAL A 45 24.73 -6.44 -64.82
C VAL A 45 25.91 -6.64 -63.88
N VAL A 46 27.10 -6.32 -64.36
CA VAL A 46 28.33 -6.27 -63.55
C VAL A 46 28.25 -5.05 -62.64
N TYR A 47 28.26 -5.26 -61.32
CA TYR A 47 28.38 -4.18 -60.34
C TYR A 47 29.85 -3.88 -60.09
N ASP A 48 30.27 -2.67 -60.46
CA ASP A 48 31.53 -2.10 -60.03
C ASP A 48 31.45 -1.75 -58.54
N PHE A 49 32.49 -2.09 -57.78
CA PHE A 49 32.48 -2.04 -56.31
C PHE A 49 33.47 -1.00 -55.73
N SER A 50 33.86 0.00 -56.53
CA SER A 50 34.67 1.14 -56.09
C SER A 50 33.80 2.36 -55.73
N ASP A 51 33.20 2.34 -54.52
CA ASP A 51 32.96 3.51 -53.65
C ASP A 51 32.01 3.12 -52.49
N THR A 52 32.57 2.81 -51.31
CA THR A 52 31.77 2.43 -50.13
C THR A 52 32.24 3.08 -48.82
N ASP A 53 32.18 4.41 -48.75
CA ASP A 53 32.26 5.19 -47.50
C ASP A 53 30.89 5.36 -46.79
N LYS A 54 29.93 4.44 -47.06
CA LYS A 54 28.67 4.32 -46.30
C LYS A 54 28.69 3.01 -45.48
N PRO A 55 28.48 3.05 -44.15
CA PRO A 55 28.32 1.84 -43.36
C PRO A 55 27.01 1.11 -43.71
N PHE A 56 27.05 -0.23 -43.67
CA PHE A 56 25.99 -1.16 -44.11
C PHE A 56 24.62 -1.02 -43.38
N THR A 57 24.49 -0.08 -42.45
CA THR A 57 23.33 0.14 -41.58
C THR A 57 22.55 1.43 -41.89
N SER A 58 22.99 2.25 -42.85
CA SER A 58 22.29 3.49 -43.24
C SER A 58 21.70 3.41 -44.66
N TRP A 59 20.38 3.30 -44.74
CA TRP A 59 19.62 3.37 -46.00
C TRP A 59 19.11 4.80 -46.24
N SER A 60 19.11 5.23 -47.50
CA SER A 60 18.63 6.53 -47.96
C SER A 60 17.58 6.36 -49.07
N GLU A 61 16.67 7.33 -49.25
CA GLU A 61 15.58 7.21 -50.25
C GLU A 61 16.09 7.00 -51.69
N ALA A 62 17.32 7.44 -51.99
CA ALA A 62 17.98 7.25 -53.28
C ALA A 62 18.38 5.78 -53.58
N ASP A 63 18.38 4.89 -52.58
CA ASP A 63 18.75 3.48 -52.74
C ASP A 63 17.58 2.63 -53.28
N PHE A 64 16.39 3.23 -53.47
CA PHE A 64 15.23 2.59 -54.08
C PHE A 64 14.97 3.13 -55.50
N LEU A 65 15.00 2.25 -56.50
CA LEU A 65 14.65 2.61 -57.87
C LEU A 65 13.18 3.04 -57.99
N ASP A 66 12.97 4.31 -58.34
CA ASP A 66 11.64 4.87 -58.62
C ASP A 66 10.95 4.11 -59.76
N LYS A 67 9.86 3.40 -59.45
CA LYS A 67 9.07 2.71 -60.47
C LYS A 67 8.37 3.74 -61.36
N PRO A 68 8.47 3.64 -62.70
CA PRO A 68 7.80 4.59 -63.59
C PRO A 68 6.28 4.54 -63.40
N ASN A 69 5.67 5.72 -63.31
CA ASN A 69 4.24 5.93 -63.03
C ASN A 69 3.33 5.19 -64.04
N GLN A 70 2.84 4.00 -63.67
CA GLN A 70 1.79 3.31 -64.43
C GLN A 70 0.47 4.09 -64.34
N LYS A 71 -0.13 4.41 -65.49
CA LYS A 71 -1.44 5.07 -65.57
C LYS A 71 -2.55 4.16 -65.03
N ILE A 72 -2.94 4.39 -63.79
CA ILE A 72 -3.97 3.62 -63.08
C ILE A 72 -5.33 3.71 -63.79
N ARG A 73 -5.93 2.54 -64.11
CA ARG A 73 -7.29 2.39 -64.65
C ARG A 73 -8.11 1.43 -63.78
N GLY A 74 -9.44 1.54 -63.84
CA GLY A 74 -10.36 0.65 -63.14
C GLY A 74 -10.48 0.89 -61.63
N VAL A 75 -10.78 -0.18 -60.88
CA VAL A 75 -11.12 -0.17 -59.43
C VAL A 75 -10.06 0.50 -58.57
N ASN A 76 -8.79 0.53 -59.00
CA ASN A 76 -7.73 1.24 -58.29
C ASN A 76 -7.95 2.77 -58.19
N LYS A 77 -8.73 3.39 -59.09
CA LYS A 77 -9.19 4.79 -58.89
C LYS A 77 -10.14 4.94 -57.69
N LEU A 78 -10.99 3.94 -57.44
CA LEU A 78 -11.89 3.93 -56.28
C LEU A 78 -11.09 3.77 -54.99
N PHE A 79 -10.11 2.86 -54.96
CA PHE A 79 -9.18 2.74 -53.82
C PHE A 79 -8.35 4.01 -53.61
N GLN A 80 -7.87 4.67 -54.66
CA GLN A 80 -7.13 5.93 -54.54
C GLN A 80 -8.03 7.09 -54.07
N PHE A 81 -9.31 7.10 -54.46
CA PHE A 81 -10.29 8.05 -53.92
C PHE A 81 -10.57 7.80 -52.42
N ILE A 82 -10.75 6.54 -52.01
CA ILE A 82 -10.89 6.15 -50.60
C ILE A 82 -9.63 6.54 -49.79
N ALA A 83 -8.44 6.30 -50.34
CA ALA A 83 -7.16 6.68 -49.72
C ALA A 83 -6.99 8.20 -49.62
N ASN A 84 -7.42 8.98 -50.63
CA ASN A 84 -7.38 10.44 -50.58
C ASN A 84 -8.40 11.02 -49.57
N VAL A 85 -9.59 10.41 -49.44
CA VAL A 85 -10.58 10.77 -48.41
C VAL A 85 -10.04 10.44 -47.00
N GLN A 86 -9.38 9.30 -46.82
CA GLN A 86 -8.68 8.97 -45.57
C GLN A 86 -7.52 9.94 -45.28
N GLY A 87 -6.70 10.27 -46.27
CA GLY A 87 -5.57 11.19 -46.14
C GLY A 87 -5.99 12.63 -45.80
N ALA A 88 -7.13 13.09 -46.34
CA ALA A 88 -7.70 14.40 -46.01
C ALA A 88 -8.28 14.45 -44.58
N SER A 89 -8.82 13.33 -44.07
CA SER A 89 -9.39 13.25 -42.72
C SER A 89 -8.33 13.08 -41.62
N PHE A 90 -7.16 12.49 -41.94
CA PHE A 90 -6.10 12.16 -40.98
C PHE A 90 -4.75 12.80 -41.31
N ARG A 91 -4.67 14.13 -41.18
CA ARG A 91 -3.38 14.86 -41.28
C ARG A 91 -2.44 14.45 -40.13
N LYS A 92 -1.39 13.69 -40.43
CA LYS A 92 -0.32 13.35 -39.47
C LYS A 92 0.46 14.62 -39.08
N GLN A 93 0.79 14.76 -37.81
CA GLN A 93 1.82 15.70 -37.33
C GLN A 93 3.20 15.03 -37.32
N PRO A 94 4.30 15.80 -37.44
CA PRO A 94 5.67 15.27 -37.45
C PRO A 94 6.07 14.61 -36.12
N VAL A 95 7.19 13.90 -36.15
CA VAL A 95 7.49 12.72 -35.34
C VAL A 95 8.80 12.91 -34.56
N ASP A 96 8.76 12.76 -33.23
CA ASP A 96 9.94 12.46 -32.39
C ASP A 96 10.10 10.93 -32.30
N GLU A 97 11.27 10.37 -32.59
CA GLU A 97 11.53 8.92 -32.50
C GLU A 97 11.46 8.38 -31.03
N ASP A 98 11.65 7.07 -30.83
CA ASP A 98 11.67 6.37 -29.52
C ASP A 98 10.33 6.09 -28.78
N VAL A 99 9.37 5.39 -29.43
CA VAL A 99 8.35 4.58 -28.68
C VAL A 99 7.93 3.33 -29.48
N GLU A 100 8.16 2.13 -28.92
CA GLU A 100 7.66 0.86 -29.47
C GLU A 100 6.13 0.71 -29.38
N PRO A 101 5.46 0.10 -30.39
CA PRO A 101 4.00 -0.01 -30.44
C PRO A 101 3.44 -1.26 -29.73
N VAL A 102 3.24 -1.19 -28.41
CA VAL A 102 2.42 -2.20 -27.68
C VAL A 102 0.93 -2.00 -28.01
N CYS A 103 0.47 -2.56 -29.13
CA CYS A 103 -0.86 -2.27 -29.67
C CYS A 103 -1.98 -3.24 -29.25
N CYS A 104 -1.68 -4.52 -28.95
CA CYS A 104 -2.74 -5.54 -28.75
C CYS A 104 -3.25 -5.64 -27.30
N ASP A 105 -2.37 -5.69 -26.29
CA ASP A 105 -2.76 -5.70 -24.86
C ASP A 105 -3.57 -4.47 -24.44
N GLY A 106 -3.41 -3.37 -25.18
CA GLY A 106 -4.14 -2.12 -24.95
C GLY A 106 -5.66 -2.29 -25.04
N VAL A 107 -6.12 -2.96 -26.11
CA VAL A 107 -7.53 -3.02 -26.52
C VAL A 107 -8.29 -4.14 -25.82
N PHE A 108 -7.72 -5.35 -25.73
CA PHE A 108 -8.34 -6.46 -24.98
C PHE A 108 -8.59 -6.07 -23.51
N GLY A 109 -7.60 -5.46 -22.85
CA GLY A 109 -7.75 -4.95 -21.49
C GLY A 109 -8.62 -3.69 -21.36
N LEU A 110 -9.10 -3.10 -22.47
CA LEU A 110 -10.14 -2.07 -22.47
C LEU A 110 -11.53 -2.72 -22.64
N MET A 111 -11.68 -3.62 -23.61
CA MET A 111 -12.90 -4.40 -23.83
C MET A 111 -13.30 -5.19 -22.58
N GLY A 112 -12.35 -5.85 -21.91
CA GLY A 112 -12.61 -6.57 -20.66
C GLY A 112 -13.11 -5.67 -19.52
N LEU A 113 -12.57 -4.45 -19.38
CA LEU A 113 -13.06 -3.49 -18.37
C LEU A 113 -14.47 -2.97 -18.71
N THR A 114 -14.75 -2.72 -19.99
CA THR A 114 -16.09 -2.28 -20.42
C THR A 114 -17.12 -3.40 -20.28
N LEU A 115 -16.77 -4.64 -20.63
CA LEU A 115 -17.62 -5.82 -20.46
C LEU A 115 -17.94 -6.05 -18.98
N LEU A 116 -16.92 -6.03 -18.12
CA LEU A 116 -17.08 -6.15 -16.67
C LEU A 116 -18.03 -5.09 -16.10
N MET A 117 -17.91 -3.84 -16.56
CA MET A 117 -18.81 -2.76 -16.16
C MET A 117 -20.25 -2.97 -16.64
N LEU A 118 -20.45 -3.44 -17.89
CA LEU A 118 -21.78 -3.70 -18.43
C LEU A 118 -22.47 -4.88 -17.74
N VAL A 119 -21.72 -5.94 -17.41
CA VAL A 119 -22.23 -7.09 -16.64
C VAL A 119 -22.65 -6.65 -15.23
N ASP A 120 -21.85 -5.84 -14.55
CA ASP A 120 -22.18 -5.32 -13.21
C ASP A 120 -23.40 -4.39 -13.24
N ILE A 121 -23.48 -3.47 -14.21
CA ILE A 121 -24.66 -2.61 -14.43
C ILE A 121 -25.93 -3.46 -14.68
N ALA A 122 -25.84 -4.49 -15.53
CA ALA A 122 -26.97 -5.37 -15.82
C ALA A 122 -27.42 -6.17 -14.57
N TYR A 123 -26.46 -6.69 -13.80
CA TYR A 123 -26.73 -7.39 -12.55
C TYR A 123 -27.40 -6.48 -11.51
N VAL A 124 -26.87 -5.28 -11.29
CA VAL A 124 -27.43 -4.31 -10.34
C VAL A 124 -28.82 -3.85 -10.78
N ALA A 125 -29.03 -3.59 -12.08
CA ALA A 125 -30.35 -3.23 -12.60
C ALA A 125 -31.37 -4.38 -12.38
N TYR A 126 -30.97 -5.62 -12.62
CA TYR A 126 -31.81 -6.80 -12.36
C TYR A 126 -32.12 -6.98 -10.86
N ALA A 127 -31.11 -6.88 -9.99
CA ALA A 127 -31.29 -6.99 -8.54
C ALA A 127 -32.19 -5.88 -7.99
N THR A 128 -31.97 -4.63 -8.42
CA THR A 128 -32.78 -3.45 -8.05
C THR A 128 -34.23 -3.62 -8.49
N TYR A 129 -34.46 -4.12 -9.72
CA TYR A 129 -35.80 -4.41 -10.24
C TYR A 129 -36.50 -5.54 -9.48
N ARG A 130 -35.78 -6.62 -9.15
CA ARG A 130 -36.35 -7.79 -8.46
C ARG A 130 -36.68 -7.52 -6.99
N ASN A 131 -35.80 -6.84 -6.27
CA ASN A 131 -35.91 -6.62 -4.82
C ASN A 131 -36.61 -5.30 -4.45
N ASN A 132 -36.85 -4.42 -5.44
CA ASN A 132 -37.54 -3.13 -5.29
C ASN A 132 -36.94 -2.22 -4.20
N LEU A 133 -35.62 -2.33 -3.96
CA LEU A 133 -34.86 -1.69 -2.88
C LEU A 133 -35.45 -1.86 -1.47
N ALA A 134 -36.11 -2.99 -1.19
CA ALA A 134 -36.77 -3.22 0.09
C ALA A 134 -35.81 -3.37 1.28
N ALA A 135 -34.56 -3.80 1.05
CA ALA A 135 -33.55 -4.00 2.10
C ALA A 135 -32.43 -2.95 2.05
N GLU A 136 -31.83 -2.63 3.20
CA GLU A 136 -30.64 -1.77 3.25
C GLU A 136 -29.47 -2.32 2.41
N ASP A 137 -29.35 -3.64 2.30
CA ASP A 137 -28.28 -4.27 1.51
C ASP A 137 -28.44 -4.06 0.00
N ASP A 138 -29.67 -3.88 -0.52
CA ASP A 138 -29.89 -3.49 -1.93
C ASP A 138 -29.35 -2.07 -2.18
N VAL A 139 -29.58 -1.15 -1.23
CA VAL A 139 -29.05 0.23 -1.29
C VAL A 139 -27.52 0.21 -1.21
N ARG A 140 -26.94 -0.63 -0.34
CA ARG A 140 -25.48 -0.80 -0.23
C ARG A 140 -24.88 -1.38 -1.52
N LEU A 141 -25.54 -2.35 -2.17
CA LEU A 141 -25.12 -2.89 -3.47
C LEU A 141 -25.02 -1.79 -4.53
N ILE A 142 -26.05 -0.94 -4.65
CA ILE A 142 -26.05 0.18 -5.60
C ILE A 142 -24.88 1.14 -5.33
N TRP A 143 -24.60 1.48 -4.07
CA TRP A 143 -23.48 2.36 -3.72
C TRP A 143 -22.11 1.73 -4.01
N LEU A 144 -21.92 0.44 -3.70
CA LEU A 144 -20.69 -0.28 -3.99
C LEU A 144 -20.44 -0.38 -5.49
N SER A 145 -21.45 -0.75 -6.27
CA SER A 145 -21.35 -0.79 -7.73
C SER A 145 -21.17 0.61 -8.33
N ALA A 146 -21.80 1.66 -7.81
CA ALA A 146 -21.53 3.03 -8.27
C ALA A 146 -20.07 3.47 -8.04
N ILE A 147 -19.45 3.08 -6.91
CA ILE A 147 -18.03 3.30 -6.64
C ILE A 147 -17.16 2.45 -7.59
N PHE A 148 -17.54 1.20 -7.84
CA PHE A 148 -16.86 0.30 -8.77
C PHE A 148 -16.89 0.86 -10.21
N TRP A 149 -18.06 1.31 -10.69
CA TRP A 149 -18.22 1.98 -11.98
C TRP A 149 -17.38 3.25 -12.04
N LEU A 150 -17.36 4.09 -10.98
CA LEU A 150 -16.50 5.27 -10.93
C LEU A 150 -15.02 4.91 -11.09
N VAL A 151 -14.53 3.89 -10.40
CA VAL A 151 -13.14 3.42 -10.49
C VAL A 151 -12.84 2.83 -11.87
N ILE A 152 -13.75 2.06 -12.45
CA ILE A 152 -13.61 1.48 -13.79
C ILE A 152 -13.63 2.58 -14.85
N LEU A 153 -14.58 3.52 -14.82
CA LEU A 153 -14.66 4.67 -15.73
C LEU A 153 -13.37 5.52 -15.66
N ILE A 154 -12.80 5.73 -14.47
CA ILE A 154 -11.51 6.40 -14.31
C ILE A 154 -10.36 5.56 -14.90
N LYS A 155 -10.35 4.22 -14.74
CA LYS A 155 -9.35 3.33 -15.37
C LYS A 155 -9.49 3.32 -16.90
N ILE A 156 -10.69 3.15 -17.43
CA ILE A 156 -11.06 3.20 -18.85
C ILE A 156 -10.63 4.54 -19.44
N GLY A 157 -11.06 5.66 -18.88
CA GLY A 157 -10.68 7.00 -19.34
C GLY A 157 -9.16 7.21 -19.36
N ARG A 158 -8.44 6.79 -18.31
CA ARG A 158 -6.96 6.86 -18.27
C ARG A 158 -6.27 5.87 -19.22
N ARG A 159 -6.92 4.78 -19.64
CA ARG A 159 -6.40 3.83 -20.64
C ARG A 159 -6.64 4.39 -22.05
N ILE A 160 -7.84 4.87 -22.36
CA ILE A 160 -8.18 5.57 -23.61
C ILE A 160 -7.26 6.76 -23.85
N VAL A 161 -7.04 7.62 -22.84
CA VAL A 161 -6.14 8.79 -22.97
C VAL A 161 -4.67 8.41 -23.13
N ARG A 162 -4.26 7.20 -22.72
CA ARG A 162 -2.91 6.66 -23.03
C ARG A 162 -2.86 6.09 -24.45
N LEU A 163 -3.85 5.29 -24.85
CA LEU A 163 -3.92 4.71 -26.19
C LEU A 163 -4.03 5.78 -27.29
N GLY A 164 -4.82 6.84 -27.07
CA GLY A 164 -4.89 7.99 -27.97
C GLY A 164 -3.62 8.87 -28.03
N LYS A 165 -2.60 8.59 -27.20
CA LYS A 165 -1.27 9.22 -27.27
C LYS A 165 -0.22 8.35 -27.96
N LEU A 166 -0.53 7.08 -28.26
CA LEU A 166 0.35 6.21 -29.04
C LEU A 166 0.24 6.57 -30.53
N LYS A 167 1.36 6.54 -31.26
CA LYS A 167 1.39 6.85 -32.69
C LYS A 167 0.59 5.81 -33.49
N GLY A 168 -0.14 6.29 -34.49
CA GLY A 168 -0.83 5.45 -35.48
C GLY A 168 -2.15 4.80 -35.03
N GLY A 169 -2.57 4.95 -33.76
CA GLY A 169 -3.77 4.28 -33.26
C GLY A 169 -5.10 4.83 -33.82
N CYS A 170 -6.01 3.93 -34.20
CA CYS A 170 -7.40 4.24 -34.61
C CYS A 170 -8.23 5.01 -33.56
N TRP A 171 -7.71 5.15 -32.34
CA TRP A 171 -8.33 5.81 -31.19
C TRP A 171 -8.03 7.33 -31.11
N ALA A 172 -7.43 7.92 -32.13
CA ALA A 172 -7.15 9.37 -32.21
C ALA A 172 -8.41 10.25 -31.98
N ALA A 173 -9.59 9.75 -32.37
CA ALA A 173 -10.89 10.41 -32.13
C ALA A 173 -11.21 10.65 -30.63
N PHE A 174 -10.57 9.91 -29.71
CA PHE A 174 -10.75 10.08 -28.26
C PHE A 174 -9.75 11.04 -27.61
N VAL A 175 -8.76 11.55 -28.36
CA VAL A 175 -7.87 12.65 -27.91
C VAL A 175 -8.65 13.90 -27.47
N PRO A 176 -9.69 14.40 -28.18
CA PRO A 176 -10.52 15.50 -27.69
C PRO A 176 -11.25 15.18 -26.37
N ILE A 177 -11.62 13.92 -26.09
CA ILE A 177 -12.19 13.53 -24.78
C ILE A 177 -11.12 13.58 -23.68
N GLY A 178 -9.88 13.21 -23.99
CA GLY A 178 -8.73 13.44 -23.11
C GLY A 178 -8.45 14.92 -22.84
N LYS A 179 -8.58 15.77 -23.87
CA LYS A 179 -8.53 17.22 -23.72
C LYS A 179 -9.71 17.74 -22.89
N LEU A 180 -10.93 17.24 -23.09
CA LEU A 180 -12.11 17.60 -22.32
C LEU A 180 -11.96 17.25 -20.83
N TYR A 181 -11.50 16.04 -20.50
CA TYR A 181 -11.18 15.65 -19.12
C TYR A 181 -10.12 16.57 -18.50
N HIS A 182 -9.07 16.91 -19.26
CA HIS A 182 -8.06 17.87 -18.81
C HIS A 182 -8.64 19.28 -18.64
N THR A 183 -9.51 19.74 -19.54
CA THR A 183 -10.19 21.04 -19.47
C THR A 183 -11.13 21.10 -18.28
N ILE A 184 -11.92 20.06 -18.01
CA ILE A 184 -12.77 19.94 -16.80
C ILE A 184 -11.91 19.97 -15.54
N ALA A 185 -10.82 19.18 -15.49
CA ALA A 185 -9.90 19.20 -14.34
C ALA A 185 -9.18 20.55 -14.17
N VAL A 186 -8.87 21.25 -15.26
CA VAL A 186 -8.31 22.61 -15.23
C VAL A 186 -9.37 23.63 -14.80
N CYS A 187 -10.63 23.48 -15.22
CA CYS A 187 -11.76 24.36 -14.91
C CYS A 187 -12.18 24.22 -13.44
N LEU A 188 -12.35 22.99 -12.93
CA LEU A 188 -12.55 22.70 -11.51
C LEU A 188 -11.39 23.21 -10.65
N ALA A 189 -10.16 23.10 -11.14
CA ALA A 189 -9.00 23.67 -10.46
C ALA A 189 -8.80 25.17 -10.73
N TRP A 190 -9.58 25.80 -11.61
CA TRP A 190 -9.44 27.21 -11.99
C TRP A 190 -9.82 28.17 -10.86
N PRO A 191 -10.96 28.03 -10.14
CA PRO A 191 -11.28 28.93 -9.01
C PRO A 191 -10.23 28.84 -7.88
N PHE A 192 -9.54 27.71 -7.72
CA PHE A 192 -8.43 27.59 -6.75
C PHE A 192 -7.09 28.11 -7.30
N LYS A 193 -6.80 27.90 -8.59
CA LYS A 193 -5.52 28.29 -9.21
C LYS A 193 -5.50 29.71 -9.78
N ALA A 194 -6.65 30.34 -10.02
CA ALA A 194 -6.73 31.69 -10.57
C ALA A 194 -6.38 32.78 -9.53
N PRO A 195 -6.93 32.78 -8.29
CA PRO A 195 -6.51 33.69 -7.23
C PRO A 195 -5.03 33.48 -6.89
N TRP A 196 -4.60 32.22 -6.75
CA TRP A 196 -3.20 31.90 -6.51
C TRP A 196 -2.29 32.43 -7.64
N ARG A 197 -2.68 32.29 -8.92
CA ARG A 197 -1.89 32.88 -10.01
C ARG A 197 -1.89 34.42 -9.96
N ALA A 198 -3.01 35.06 -9.65
CA ALA A 198 -3.12 36.52 -9.55
C ALA A 198 -2.17 37.10 -8.48
N VAL A 199 -2.16 36.52 -7.26
CA VAL A 199 -1.24 36.91 -6.18
C VAL A 199 0.24 36.87 -6.62
N TRP A 200 0.60 35.93 -7.48
CA TRP A 200 1.98 35.77 -7.98
C TRP A 200 2.26 36.45 -9.34
N LYS A 201 1.30 37.16 -9.95
CA LYS A 201 1.53 37.89 -11.22
C LYS A 201 2.38 39.16 -11.01
N ASN A 202 2.17 39.87 -9.90
CA ASN A 202 2.77 41.18 -9.66
C ASN A 202 4.11 41.10 -8.89
N VAL A 203 4.64 39.90 -8.67
CA VAL A 203 5.87 39.67 -7.88
C VAL A 203 7.08 39.63 -8.80
N ASN A 204 7.71 40.78 -9.03
CA ASN A 204 9.00 40.87 -9.72
C ASN A 204 10.13 40.30 -8.84
N ALA A 205 10.54 39.06 -9.13
CA ALA A 205 11.68 38.40 -8.53
C ALA A 205 12.19 37.27 -9.45
N ASP A 206 13.44 36.82 -9.25
CA ASP A 206 13.98 35.68 -10.00
C ASP A 206 13.13 34.40 -9.84
N LYS A 207 13.09 33.57 -10.89
CA LYS A 207 12.33 32.31 -10.95
C LYS A 207 12.67 31.36 -9.79
N LYS A 208 13.93 31.29 -9.35
CA LYS A 208 14.37 30.45 -8.21
C LYS A 208 13.79 30.99 -6.90
N THR A 209 13.83 32.30 -6.72
CA THR A 209 13.26 33.02 -5.57
C THR A 209 11.74 32.91 -5.52
N ILE A 210 11.04 33.09 -6.65
CA ILE A 210 9.59 32.87 -6.77
C ILE A 210 9.22 31.42 -6.41
N LYS A 211 9.99 30.42 -6.86
CA LYS A 211 9.75 29.01 -6.51
C LYS A 211 9.90 28.77 -5.00
N LYS A 212 10.94 29.32 -4.36
CA LYS A 212 11.13 29.26 -2.90
C LYS A 212 9.98 29.95 -2.14
N ARG A 213 9.65 31.19 -2.48
CA ARG A 213 8.56 31.94 -1.82
C ARG A 213 7.20 31.25 -2.01
N LYS A 214 6.90 30.69 -3.19
CA LYS A 214 5.69 29.86 -3.44
C LYS A 214 5.63 28.61 -2.57
N ALA A 215 6.77 27.98 -2.26
CA ALA A 215 6.81 26.83 -1.36
C ALA A 215 6.57 27.26 0.10
N LEU A 216 7.19 28.35 0.54
CA LEU A 216 7.01 28.92 1.88
C LEU A 216 5.57 29.35 2.14
N VAL A 217 4.94 30.12 1.24
CA VAL A 217 3.54 30.56 1.42
C VAL A 217 2.58 29.36 1.47
N LYS A 218 2.81 28.31 0.66
CA LYS A 218 2.01 27.07 0.76
C LYS A 218 2.20 26.36 2.10
N MET A 219 3.43 26.32 2.61
CA MET A 219 3.74 25.71 3.90
C MET A 219 3.09 26.48 5.06
N ILE A 220 3.19 27.81 5.06
CA ILE A 220 2.57 28.69 6.07
C ILE A 220 1.04 28.56 6.02
N PHE A 221 0.44 28.65 4.83
CA PHE A 221 -1.02 28.51 4.68
C PHE A 221 -1.53 27.13 5.11
N SER A 222 -0.78 26.06 4.78
CA SER A 222 -1.08 24.71 5.26
C SER A 222 -0.95 24.62 6.78
N ALA A 223 0.08 25.20 7.39
CA ALA A 223 0.27 25.20 8.83
C ALA A 223 -0.84 25.97 9.56
N ILE A 224 -1.28 27.12 9.04
CA ILE A 224 -2.40 27.88 9.59
C ILE A 224 -3.71 27.07 9.52
N ILE A 225 -3.98 26.38 8.42
CA ILE A 225 -5.17 25.50 8.30
C ILE A 225 -5.08 24.32 9.28
N MET A 226 -3.93 23.66 9.37
CA MET A 226 -3.73 22.53 10.30
C MET A 226 -3.89 22.97 11.75
N LEU A 227 -3.29 24.12 12.12
CA LEU A 227 -3.42 24.70 13.46
C LEU A 227 -4.87 25.11 13.74
N GLY A 228 -5.53 25.82 12.83
CA GLY A 228 -6.92 26.24 12.97
C GLY A 228 -7.89 25.07 13.14
N PHE A 229 -7.72 23.99 12.35
CA PHE A 229 -8.51 22.76 12.50
C PHE A 229 -8.20 22.03 13.82
N THR A 230 -6.93 21.98 14.23
CA THR A 230 -6.53 21.36 15.50
C THR A 230 -7.11 22.12 16.70
N VAL A 231 -7.03 23.45 16.69
CA VAL A 231 -7.62 24.33 17.70
C VAL A 231 -9.14 24.22 17.70
N PHE A 232 -9.79 24.17 16.53
CA PHE A 232 -11.23 23.90 16.43
C PHE A 232 -11.61 22.56 17.06
N CYS A 233 -10.87 21.49 16.77
CA CYS A 233 -11.12 20.18 17.36
C CYS A 233 -10.93 20.18 18.89
N LEU A 234 -9.87 20.84 19.37
CA LEU A 234 -9.57 20.96 20.79
C LEU A 234 -10.64 21.79 21.52
N VAL A 235 -11.02 22.95 20.99
CA VAL A 235 -12.07 23.78 21.60
C VAL A 235 -13.42 23.07 21.56
N TYR A 236 -13.85 22.57 20.42
CA TYR A 236 -15.20 22.04 20.25
C TYR A 236 -15.41 20.64 20.86
N TYR A 237 -14.44 19.72 20.74
CA TYR A 237 -14.60 18.33 21.21
C TYR A 237 -13.90 18.02 22.54
N VAL A 238 -12.86 18.78 22.92
CA VAL A 238 -12.20 18.60 24.22
C VAL A 238 -12.82 19.56 25.24
N LEU A 239 -12.66 20.87 25.05
CA LEU A 239 -13.07 21.89 26.02
C LEU A 239 -14.60 21.98 26.23
N LEU A 240 -15.38 22.08 25.15
CA LEU A 240 -16.84 22.30 25.25
C LEU A 240 -17.66 21.05 25.61
N VAL A 241 -17.07 19.84 25.54
CA VAL A 241 -17.78 18.60 25.88
C VAL A 241 -17.61 18.24 27.36
N LYS A 242 -16.35 18.14 27.81
CA LYS A 242 -16.00 17.84 29.21
C LYS A 242 -14.57 18.26 29.49
N VAL A 243 -14.35 18.99 30.59
CA VAL A 243 -13.01 19.41 31.05
C VAL A 243 -12.10 18.20 31.33
N GLU A 244 -12.65 17.07 31.77
CA GLU A 244 -11.95 15.78 31.93
C GLU A 244 -11.20 15.34 30.66
N ASN A 245 -11.68 15.69 29.46
CA ASN A 245 -11.05 15.29 28.21
C ASN A 245 -9.67 15.96 28.01
N LEU A 246 -9.35 17.06 28.72
CA LEU A 246 -8.00 17.66 28.69
C LEU A 246 -6.92 16.71 29.20
N VAL A 247 -7.28 15.74 30.06
CA VAL A 247 -6.33 14.71 30.51
C VAL A 247 -5.76 13.93 29.31
N SER A 248 -6.59 13.60 28.32
CA SER A 248 -6.15 12.92 27.08
C SER A 248 -5.10 13.74 26.29
N LEU A 249 -5.15 15.08 26.37
CA LEU A 249 -4.15 15.94 25.74
C LEU A 249 -2.80 15.88 26.48
N SER A 250 -2.81 15.72 27.81
CA SER A 250 -1.58 15.52 28.59
C SER A 250 -0.94 14.16 28.29
N GLY A 251 -1.73 13.14 27.96
CA GLY A 251 -1.22 11.84 27.47
C GLY A 251 -0.43 11.95 26.17
N ILE A 252 -0.95 12.69 25.17
CA ILE A 252 -0.23 12.93 23.92
C ILE A 252 1.08 13.69 24.19
N ALA A 253 1.05 14.70 25.06
CA ALA A 253 2.24 15.45 25.45
C ALA A 253 3.26 14.56 26.20
N LEU A 254 2.79 13.67 27.09
CA LEU A 254 3.64 12.72 27.82
C LEU A 254 4.30 11.71 26.88
N LEU A 255 3.55 11.09 25.95
CA LEU A 255 4.08 10.13 24.99
C LEU A 255 5.12 10.77 24.05
N VAL A 256 4.88 12.01 23.61
CA VAL A 256 5.86 12.78 22.83
C VAL A 256 7.09 13.10 23.69
N LEU A 257 6.93 13.49 24.96
CA LEU A 257 8.04 13.76 25.87
C LEU A 257 8.90 12.51 26.10
N VAL A 258 8.28 11.36 26.40
CA VAL A 258 8.96 10.06 26.55
C VAL A 258 9.71 9.70 25.27
N SER A 259 9.09 9.89 24.10
CA SER A 259 9.74 9.65 22.80
C SER A 259 10.97 10.54 22.57
N ILE A 260 10.95 11.79 23.06
CA ILE A 260 12.11 12.71 23.00
C ILE A 260 13.20 12.28 23.99
N CYS A 261 12.82 11.88 25.21
CA CYS A 261 13.76 11.38 26.22
C CYS A 261 14.48 10.10 25.78
N LEU A 262 13.79 9.22 25.05
CA LEU A 262 14.35 8.01 24.44
C LEU A 262 15.01 8.26 23.07
N SER A 263 14.99 9.51 22.56
CA SER A 263 15.51 9.82 21.22
C SER A 263 17.03 9.67 21.14
N ARG A 264 17.51 9.01 20.07
CA ARG A 264 18.95 8.87 19.81
C ARG A 264 19.62 10.19 19.47
N PHE A 265 18.89 11.15 18.88
CA PHE A 265 19.42 12.44 18.43
C PHE A 265 18.37 13.57 18.58
N PRO A 266 17.97 13.96 19.81
CA PRO A 266 16.86 14.88 20.03
C PRO A 266 17.05 16.26 19.34
N GLY A 267 18.29 16.75 19.26
CA GLY A 267 18.63 18.00 18.56
C GLY A 267 18.53 17.94 17.02
N LYS A 268 18.26 16.77 16.43
CA LYS A 268 18.11 16.57 14.97
C LYS A 268 16.69 16.18 14.54
N ILE A 269 15.71 16.23 15.45
CA ILE A 269 14.31 15.91 15.13
C ILE A 269 13.76 16.89 14.09
N ASN A 270 13.37 16.36 12.93
CA ASN A 270 12.66 17.12 11.92
C ASN A 270 11.17 17.17 12.30
N TRP A 271 10.74 18.28 12.89
CA TRP A 271 9.36 18.47 13.35
C TRP A 271 8.31 18.49 12.23
N GLN A 272 8.69 18.69 10.97
CA GLN A 272 7.74 18.78 9.87
C GLN A 272 6.98 17.45 9.59
N PRO A 273 7.64 16.29 9.35
CA PRO A 273 6.94 15.01 9.24
C PRO A 273 6.19 14.65 10.53
N VAL A 274 6.78 14.91 11.71
CA VAL A 274 6.15 14.61 13.01
C VAL A 274 4.82 15.35 13.17
N LEU A 275 4.79 16.67 12.99
CA LEU A 275 3.55 17.45 13.11
C LEU A 275 2.54 17.12 12.01
N ASN A 276 2.98 16.81 10.78
CA ASN A 276 2.09 16.38 9.71
C ASN A 276 1.46 15.00 10.00
N CYS A 277 2.21 14.09 10.64
CA CYS A 277 1.71 12.80 11.09
C CYS A 277 0.72 12.95 12.26
N LEU A 278 1.06 13.76 13.28
CA LEU A 278 0.19 14.07 14.42
C LEU A 278 -1.11 14.78 13.98
N PHE A 279 -1.06 15.60 12.93
CA PHE A 279 -2.25 16.16 12.30
C PHE A 279 -3.05 15.11 11.52
N LEU A 280 -2.38 14.24 10.76
CA LEU A 280 -3.05 13.21 9.95
C LEU A 280 -3.79 12.18 10.82
N GLN A 281 -3.21 11.73 11.94
CA GLN A 281 -3.91 10.87 12.90
C GLN A 281 -5.16 11.56 13.47
N LEU A 282 -5.10 12.86 13.80
CA LEU A 282 -6.22 13.63 14.34
C LEU A 282 -7.33 13.81 13.30
N LEU A 283 -6.94 14.11 12.05
CA LEU A 283 -7.88 14.22 10.92
C LEU A 283 -8.58 12.88 10.65
N LEU A 284 -7.85 11.77 10.65
CA LEU A 284 -8.41 10.43 10.48
C LEU A 284 -9.33 10.04 11.64
N ALA A 285 -8.92 10.29 12.89
CA ALA A 285 -9.75 10.07 14.08
C ALA A 285 -11.05 10.90 14.01
N PHE A 286 -10.97 12.17 13.65
CA PHE A 286 -12.14 13.03 13.47
C PHE A 286 -13.08 12.51 12.38
N LEU A 287 -12.55 12.21 11.20
CA LEU A 287 -13.33 11.72 10.06
C LEU A 287 -14.03 10.40 10.39
N THR A 288 -13.34 9.45 11.03
CA THR A 288 -13.86 8.10 11.29
C THR A 288 -14.76 8.01 12.53
N LEU A 289 -14.44 8.70 13.62
CA LEU A 289 -15.15 8.56 14.91
C LEU A 289 -16.20 9.65 15.17
N LYS A 290 -16.03 10.86 14.62
CA LYS A 290 -16.97 11.98 14.87
C LYS A 290 -17.94 12.25 13.73
N THR A 291 -17.58 11.96 12.46
CA THR A 291 -18.54 12.13 11.36
C THR A 291 -19.45 10.91 11.21
N ARG A 292 -20.76 11.14 11.14
CA ARG A 292 -21.76 10.08 10.88
C ARG A 292 -21.44 9.21 9.65
N PRO A 293 -21.10 9.76 8.46
CA PRO A 293 -20.77 8.90 7.32
C PRO A 293 -19.49 8.09 7.54
N GLY A 294 -18.47 8.65 8.20
CA GLY A 294 -17.23 7.92 8.52
C GLY A 294 -17.46 6.75 9.47
N TYR A 295 -18.23 6.96 10.55
CA TYR A 295 -18.57 5.91 11.50
C TYR A 295 -19.31 4.75 10.82
N ILE A 296 -20.37 5.05 10.05
CA ILE A 296 -21.14 4.04 9.31
C ILE A 296 -20.27 3.28 8.30
N THR A 297 -19.32 3.97 7.65
CA THR A 297 -18.40 3.34 6.68
C THR A 297 -17.47 2.33 7.36
N PHE A 298 -16.90 2.68 8.51
CA PHE A 298 -15.99 1.80 9.26
C PHE A 298 -16.72 0.69 10.03
N GLU A 299 -17.96 0.93 10.43
CA GLU A 299 -18.86 -0.10 10.96
C GLU A 299 -19.20 -1.16 9.89
N PHE A 300 -19.63 -0.72 8.70
CA PHE A 300 -19.87 -1.60 7.56
C PHE A 300 -18.60 -2.38 7.16
N LEU A 301 -17.46 -1.70 7.04
CA LEU A 301 -16.19 -2.35 6.70
C LEU A 301 -15.77 -3.38 7.77
N GLY A 302 -16.02 -3.07 9.05
CA GLY A 302 -15.76 -3.98 10.17
C GLY A 302 -16.63 -5.23 10.13
N GLN A 303 -17.93 -5.08 9.86
CA GLN A 303 -18.86 -6.20 9.72
C GLN A 303 -18.50 -7.09 8.52
N ARG A 304 -18.20 -6.50 7.35
CA ARG A 304 -17.78 -7.24 6.16
C ARG A 304 -16.45 -7.97 6.35
N MET A 305 -15.51 -7.38 7.09
CA MET A 305 -14.23 -8.02 7.42
C MET A 305 -14.43 -9.19 8.40
N ALA A 306 -15.27 -9.03 9.44
CA ALA A 306 -15.64 -10.12 10.35
C ALA A 306 -16.30 -11.29 9.60
N GLU A 307 -17.25 -10.99 8.70
CA GLU A 307 -17.93 -11.99 7.86
C GLU A 307 -16.97 -12.70 6.92
N PHE A 308 -16.06 -11.97 6.27
CA PHE A 308 -15.02 -12.53 5.41
C PHE A 308 -14.14 -13.54 6.16
N LEU A 309 -13.69 -13.18 7.37
CA LEU A 309 -12.82 -14.03 8.19
C LEU A 309 -13.56 -15.27 8.70
N ARG A 310 -14.87 -15.19 8.92
CA ARG A 310 -15.75 -16.33 9.29
C ARG A 310 -15.85 -17.40 8.19
N HIS A 311 -15.46 -17.12 6.95
CA HIS A 311 -15.35 -18.17 5.93
C HIS A 311 -14.22 -19.18 6.21
N SER A 312 -13.24 -18.83 7.05
CA SER A 312 -12.22 -19.78 7.50
C SER A 312 -12.79 -20.93 8.35
N ASP A 313 -13.92 -20.72 9.03
CA ASP A 313 -14.62 -21.73 9.85
C ASP A 313 -14.97 -22.98 9.03
N ALA A 314 -15.28 -22.83 7.74
CA ALA A 314 -15.58 -23.95 6.85
C ALA A 314 -14.35 -24.87 6.65
N GLY A 315 -13.16 -24.27 6.51
CA GLY A 315 -11.90 -25.02 6.44
C GLY A 315 -11.50 -25.59 7.79
N ALA A 316 -11.66 -24.81 8.87
CA ALA A 316 -11.37 -25.25 10.24
C ALA A 316 -12.21 -26.46 10.65
N THR A 317 -13.52 -26.42 10.40
CA THR A 317 -14.46 -27.49 10.73
C THR A 317 -14.19 -28.76 9.92
N PHE A 318 -13.77 -28.62 8.66
CA PHE A 318 -13.39 -29.77 7.83
C PHE A 318 -12.11 -30.46 8.31
N VAL A 319 -11.09 -29.69 8.72
CA VAL A 319 -9.77 -30.24 9.13
C VAL A 319 -9.76 -30.71 10.59
N PHE A 320 -10.43 -29.99 11.50
CA PHE A 320 -10.36 -30.21 12.96
C PHE A 320 -11.67 -30.68 13.58
N GLY A 321 -12.78 -30.72 12.84
CA GLY A 321 -14.10 -31.00 13.39
C GLY A 321 -14.58 -29.92 14.35
N ASN A 322 -15.41 -30.31 15.33
CA ASN A 322 -16.05 -29.38 16.28
C ASN A 322 -15.17 -29.08 17.52
N LEU A 323 -13.85 -28.99 17.36
CA LEU A 323 -12.92 -28.74 18.48
C LEU A 323 -12.86 -27.25 18.84
N ASN A 324 -13.53 -26.86 19.93
CA ASN A 324 -13.53 -25.48 20.42
C ASN A 324 -12.33 -25.21 21.35
N CYS A 325 -11.22 -24.69 20.79
CA CYS A 325 -10.15 -24.10 21.59
C CYS A 325 -9.45 -22.95 20.83
N PHE A 326 -8.66 -22.14 21.53
CA PHE A 326 -7.92 -21.01 20.93
C PHE A 326 -7.16 -21.41 19.66
N ALA A 327 -6.43 -22.52 19.68
CA ALA A 327 -5.62 -22.95 18.54
C ALA A 327 -6.47 -23.28 17.30
N PHE A 328 -7.59 -24.00 17.46
CA PHE A 328 -8.45 -24.38 16.35
C PHE A 328 -9.38 -23.27 15.87
N ASN A 329 -9.64 -22.25 16.71
CA ASN A 329 -10.46 -21.09 16.32
C ASN A 329 -9.64 -19.95 15.69
N VAL A 330 -8.38 -19.76 16.10
CA VAL A 330 -7.56 -18.60 15.69
C VAL A 330 -6.59 -18.93 14.55
N LEU A 331 -5.89 -20.07 14.61
CA LEU A 331 -4.84 -20.38 13.66
C LEU A 331 -5.36 -20.61 12.22
N PRO A 332 -6.53 -21.26 11.99
CA PRO A 332 -7.06 -21.40 10.63
C PRO A 332 -7.36 -20.07 9.96
N VAL A 333 -7.74 -19.04 10.75
CA VAL A 333 -7.97 -17.70 10.22
C VAL A 333 -6.68 -17.06 9.71
N VAL A 334 -5.56 -17.30 10.40
CA VAL A 334 -4.23 -16.82 9.98
C VAL A 334 -3.81 -17.48 8.67
N VAL A 335 -3.98 -18.80 8.55
CA VAL A 335 -3.68 -19.55 7.32
C VAL A 335 -4.57 -19.09 6.15
N PHE A 336 -5.88 -18.96 6.38
CA PHE A 336 -6.84 -18.47 5.38
C PHE A 336 -6.50 -17.06 4.91
N PHE A 337 -6.23 -16.14 5.84
CA PHE A 337 -5.93 -14.75 5.49
C PHE A 337 -4.61 -14.62 4.73
N SER A 338 -3.54 -15.31 5.13
CA SER A 338 -2.25 -15.22 4.42
C SER A 338 -2.33 -15.82 3.00
N SER A 339 -3.07 -16.94 2.83
CA SER A 339 -3.41 -17.48 1.50
C SER A 339 -4.17 -16.47 0.62
N PHE A 340 -5.19 -15.81 1.18
CA PHE A 340 -5.93 -14.75 0.49
C PHE A 340 -5.05 -13.53 0.16
N MET A 341 -4.16 -13.11 1.06
CA MET A 341 -3.26 -12.00 0.83
C MET A 341 -2.23 -12.30 -0.27
N ALA A 342 -1.71 -13.54 -0.33
CA ALA A 342 -0.84 -13.99 -1.42
C ALA A 342 -1.56 -13.98 -2.78
N ILE A 343 -2.83 -14.41 -2.84
CA ILE A 343 -3.68 -14.26 -4.04
C ILE A 343 -3.81 -12.78 -4.44
N ASN A 344 -4.15 -11.89 -3.50
CA ASN A 344 -4.33 -10.46 -3.79
C ASN A 344 -3.03 -9.78 -4.22
N PHE A 345 -1.88 -10.25 -3.71
CA PHE A 345 -0.55 -9.79 -4.12
C PHE A 345 -0.19 -10.26 -5.53
N HIS A 346 -0.49 -11.51 -5.88
CA HIS A 346 -0.32 -12.05 -7.25
C HIS A 346 -1.20 -11.31 -8.27
N LEU A 347 -2.46 -11.04 -7.93
CA LEU A 347 -3.41 -10.31 -8.78
C LEU A 347 -3.11 -8.80 -8.90
N GLY A 348 -2.11 -8.27 -8.18
CA GLY A 348 -1.77 -6.84 -8.22
C GLY A 348 -2.73 -5.93 -7.44
N ILE A 349 -3.64 -6.49 -6.64
CA ILE A 349 -4.70 -5.75 -5.92
C ILE A 349 -4.08 -4.93 -4.78
N VAL A 350 -3.15 -5.53 -4.03
CA VAL A 350 -2.43 -4.90 -2.91
C VAL A 350 -1.72 -3.61 -3.39
N GLN A 351 -1.01 -3.69 -4.51
CA GLN A 351 -0.30 -2.57 -5.14
C GLN A 351 -1.29 -1.50 -5.64
N LEU A 352 -2.41 -1.89 -6.26
CA LEU A 352 -3.46 -0.96 -6.70
C LEU A 352 -4.08 -0.15 -5.56
N VAL A 353 -4.23 -0.76 -4.37
CA VAL A 353 -4.76 -0.11 -3.16
C VAL A 353 -3.71 0.78 -2.52
N ILE A 354 -2.45 0.37 -2.45
CA ILE A 354 -1.40 1.05 -1.68
C ILE A 354 -0.64 2.14 -2.48
N ASP A 355 -0.43 1.98 -3.79
CA ASP A 355 0.40 2.88 -4.63
C ASP A 355 0.01 4.36 -4.53
N LYS A 356 -1.29 4.66 -4.66
CA LYS A 356 -1.76 6.05 -4.71
C LYS A 356 -1.86 6.68 -3.32
N PRO A 357 -2.41 6.01 -2.29
CA PRO A 357 -2.40 6.53 -0.93
C PRO A 357 -0.98 6.72 -0.39
N SER A 358 -0.05 5.79 -0.61
CA SER A 358 1.36 5.95 -0.19
C SER A 358 2.04 7.12 -0.89
N ALA A 359 1.90 7.28 -2.22
CA ALA A 359 2.46 8.42 -2.94
C ALA A 359 1.83 9.77 -2.52
N ALA A 360 0.55 9.78 -2.12
CA ALA A 360 -0.12 10.96 -1.58
C ALA A 360 0.35 11.27 -0.15
N ALA A 361 0.45 10.26 0.71
CA ALA A 361 0.93 10.35 2.08
C ALA A 361 2.40 10.81 2.13
N ALA A 362 3.29 10.22 1.33
CA ALA A 362 4.72 10.59 1.32
C ALA A 362 4.91 12.07 0.95
N LYS A 363 4.09 12.55 0.01
CA LYS A 363 4.07 13.97 -0.38
C LYS A 363 3.48 14.91 0.68
N LEU A 364 2.51 14.43 1.47
CA LEU A 364 1.91 15.19 2.57
C LEU A 364 2.85 15.25 3.79
N LEU A 365 3.39 14.10 4.19
CA LEU A 365 4.25 13.93 5.36
C LEU A 365 5.69 14.40 5.10
N LYS A 366 6.12 14.45 3.83
CA LYS A 366 7.52 14.68 3.41
C LYS A 366 8.52 13.64 3.91
N THR A 367 8.02 12.45 4.22
CA THR A 367 8.75 11.21 4.43
C THR A 367 9.19 10.61 3.09
N THR A 368 10.07 9.62 3.12
CA THR A 368 10.52 8.95 1.90
C THR A 368 9.48 7.95 1.39
N SER A 369 9.55 7.60 0.11
CA SER A 369 8.57 6.70 -0.49
C SER A 369 8.56 5.30 0.13
N PRO A 370 9.71 4.61 0.39
CA PRO A 370 9.69 3.26 0.95
C PRO A 370 9.11 3.17 2.36
N GLU A 371 9.49 4.08 3.28
CA GLU A 371 8.99 4.04 4.67
C GLU A 371 7.48 4.31 4.73
N THR A 372 7.01 5.28 3.95
CA THR A 372 5.57 5.60 3.86
C THR A 372 4.79 4.47 3.18
N LEU A 373 5.40 3.82 2.18
CA LEU A 373 4.81 2.69 1.49
C LEU A 373 4.60 1.52 2.44
N ASN A 374 5.61 1.16 3.24
CA ASN A 374 5.47 0.16 4.29
C ASN A 374 4.42 0.58 5.33
N ALA A 375 4.40 1.85 5.74
CA ALA A 375 3.45 2.35 6.73
C ALA A 375 1.98 2.18 6.28
N ILE A 376 1.68 2.52 5.02
CA ILE A 376 0.34 2.31 4.44
C ILE A 376 0.06 0.83 4.17
N ALA A 377 1.08 0.03 3.83
CA ALA A 377 0.91 -1.41 3.65
C ALA A 377 0.50 -2.11 4.96
N ASN A 378 1.15 -1.77 6.08
CA ASN A 378 0.90 -2.37 7.39
C ASN A 378 -0.47 -2.00 8.02
N ILE A 379 -1.31 -1.23 7.32
CA ILE A 379 -2.73 -1.05 7.65
C ILE A 379 -3.55 -2.29 7.26
N PHE A 380 -3.13 -2.99 6.19
CA PHE A 380 -3.83 -4.14 5.61
C PHE A 380 -3.04 -5.46 5.73
N VAL A 381 -1.72 -5.34 5.81
CA VAL A 381 -0.73 -6.42 5.67
C VAL A 381 -0.02 -6.63 7.02
N SER A 382 0.44 -7.85 7.32
CA SER A 382 1.15 -8.13 8.59
C SER A 382 2.56 -7.52 8.66
N MET A 383 3.13 -7.39 9.87
CA MET A 383 4.51 -6.92 10.09
C MET A 383 5.58 -7.73 9.33
N THR A 384 5.29 -9.00 9.03
CA THR A 384 6.16 -9.92 8.27
C THR A 384 6.02 -9.78 6.76
N GLU A 385 4.83 -9.39 6.30
CA GLU A 385 4.44 -9.33 4.89
C GLU A 385 4.63 -7.91 4.31
N ALA A 386 4.45 -6.85 5.11
CA ALA A 386 4.60 -5.46 4.64
C ALA A 386 6.04 -5.14 4.18
N PRO A 387 7.11 -5.58 4.88
CA PRO A 387 8.48 -5.38 4.43
C PRO A 387 8.79 -6.07 3.09
N LEU A 388 8.09 -7.15 2.74
CA LEU A 388 8.27 -7.87 1.47
C LEU A 388 7.99 -6.96 0.26
N ILE A 389 6.99 -6.08 0.38
CA ILE A 389 6.65 -5.06 -0.65
C ILE A 389 7.80 -4.06 -0.82
N THR A 390 8.53 -3.76 0.27
CA THR A 390 9.72 -2.89 0.25
C THR A 390 11.05 -3.63 0.06
N ARG A 391 11.06 -4.96 -0.07
CA ARG A 391 12.28 -5.79 -0.13
C ARG A 391 13.34 -5.31 -1.13
N PRO A 392 12.99 -4.85 -2.36
CA PRO A 392 13.98 -4.31 -3.31
C PRO A 392 14.70 -3.04 -2.81
N TYR A 393 14.11 -2.32 -1.86
CA TYR A 393 14.62 -1.06 -1.33
C TYR A 393 15.34 -1.21 0.01
N LEU A 394 15.12 -2.29 0.77
CA LEU A 394 15.72 -2.52 2.09
C LEU A 394 17.25 -2.28 2.15
N PRO A 395 18.06 -2.74 1.18
CA PRO A 395 19.52 -2.49 1.20
C PRO A 395 19.92 -1.02 1.00
N MET A 396 19.00 -0.18 0.53
CA MET A 396 19.21 1.23 0.22
C MET A 396 18.66 2.18 1.30
N LEU A 397 18.01 1.64 2.34
CA LEU A 397 17.38 2.42 3.40
C LEU A 397 18.39 2.95 4.43
N THR A 398 18.10 4.11 4.99
CA THR A 398 18.78 4.60 6.19
C THR A 398 18.27 3.86 7.43
N ASN A 399 19.05 3.91 8.52
CA ASN A 399 18.64 3.36 9.82
C ASN A 399 17.32 3.99 10.33
N SER A 400 16.98 5.23 9.96
CA SER A 400 15.74 5.89 10.36
C SER A 400 14.54 5.40 9.54
N GLU A 401 14.71 5.17 8.24
CA GLU A 401 13.70 4.53 7.38
C GLU A 401 13.45 3.08 7.83
N LEU A 402 14.51 2.34 8.16
CA LEU A 402 14.40 0.97 8.67
C LEU A 402 13.73 0.93 10.05
N HIS A 403 14.06 1.86 10.95
CA HIS A 403 13.38 2.03 12.23
C HIS A 403 11.89 2.35 12.06
N ALA A 404 11.53 3.19 11.08
CA ALA A 404 10.14 3.46 10.73
C ALA A 404 9.40 2.21 10.21
N ILE A 405 10.06 1.32 9.45
CA ILE A 405 9.48 0.03 9.05
C ILE A 405 9.18 -0.84 10.28
N PHE A 406 10.13 -0.97 11.23
CA PHE A 406 9.93 -1.79 12.43
C PHE A 406 8.89 -1.23 13.39
N VAL A 407 8.97 0.05 13.78
CA VAL A 407 8.00 0.69 14.70
C VAL A 407 6.59 0.64 14.11
N ASN A 408 6.43 0.89 12.81
CA ASN A 408 5.12 0.75 12.16
C ASN A 408 4.67 -0.72 12.08
N GLY A 409 5.61 -1.67 12.01
CA GLY A 409 5.38 -3.10 12.12
C GLY A 409 4.69 -3.49 13.42
N PHE A 410 5.26 -3.09 14.56
CA PHE A 410 4.72 -3.35 15.89
C PHE A 410 3.43 -2.55 16.17
N ALA A 411 3.35 -1.29 15.69
CA ALA A 411 2.25 -0.39 16.01
C ALA A 411 0.88 -0.79 15.44
N SER A 412 0.82 -1.67 14.44
CA SER A 412 -0.42 -2.11 13.80
C SER A 412 -0.74 -3.58 14.08
N VAL A 413 -2.02 -3.92 14.08
CA VAL A 413 -2.52 -5.29 14.14
C VAL A 413 -2.72 -5.81 12.72
N SER A 414 -2.33 -7.06 12.45
CA SER A 414 -2.59 -7.70 11.15
C SER A 414 -4.08 -8.01 10.94
N GLY A 415 -4.55 -7.92 9.69
CA GLY A 415 -5.94 -8.24 9.33
C GLY A 415 -6.35 -9.68 9.67
N SER A 416 -5.41 -10.63 9.68
CA SER A 416 -5.64 -12.02 10.13
C SER A 416 -5.98 -12.10 11.62
N VAL A 417 -5.15 -11.44 12.44
CA VAL A 417 -5.23 -11.43 13.91
C VAL A 417 -6.46 -10.67 14.40
N MET A 418 -6.88 -9.63 13.67
CA MET A 418 -8.09 -8.87 13.97
C MET A 418 -9.34 -9.76 14.06
N ALA A 419 -9.42 -10.87 13.32
CA ALA A 419 -10.51 -11.83 13.41
C ALA A 419 -10.70 -12.39 14.83
N ALA A 420 -9.59 -12.78 15.46
CA ALA A 420 -9.58 -13.39 16.78
C ALA A 420 -10.12 -12.41 17.83
N PHE A 421 -9.76 -11.13 17.72
CA PHE A 421 -10.24 -10.09 18.64
C PHE A 421 -11.73 -9.84 18.45
N ILE A 422 -12.25 -9.88 17.21
CA ILE A 422 -13.69 -9.82 16.96
C ILE A 422 -14.38 -11.05 17.58
N GLY A 423 -13.76 -12.24 17.49
CA GLY A 423 -14.20 -13.46 18.17
C GLY A 423 -14.24 -13.34 19.71
N PHE A 424 -13.34 -12.56 20.31
CA PHE A 424 -13.37 -12.20 21.73
C PHE A 424 -14.42 -11.13 22.09
N GLY A 425 -15.27 -10.73 21.14
CA GLY A 425 -16.33 -9.73 21.36
C GLY A 425 -15.87 -8.27 21.21
N ILE A 426 -14.66 -8.02 20.71
CA ILE A 426 -14.14 -6.67 20.50
C ILE A 426 -14.79 -6.05 19.25
N PRO A 427 -15.35 -4.82 19.33
CA PRO A 427 -16.10 -4.24 18.22
C PRO A 427 -15.20 -3.94 16.99
N PRO A 428 -15.54 -4.46 15.79
CA PRO A 428 -14.65 -4.46 14.62
C PRO A 428 -14.38 -3.07 14.05
N ASN A 429 -15.31 -2.13 14.22
CA ASN A 429 -15.16 -0.74 13.79
C ASN A 429 -13.96 -0.07 14.48
N HIS A 430 -13.81 -0.27 15.79
CA HIS A 430 -12.73 0.32 16.59
C HIS A 430 -11.37 -0.29 16.26
N LEU A 431 -11.30 -1.60 15.97
CA LEU A 431 -10.08 -2.27 15.53
C LEU A 431 -9.59 -1.74 14.18
N LEU A 432 -10.47 -1.63 13.18
CA LEU A 432 -10.12 -1.06 11.87
C LEU A 432 -9.69 0.40 11.95
N ILE A 433 -10.42 1.21 12.74
CA ILE A 433 -10.06 2.62 12.95
C ILE A 433 -8.69 2.73 13.62
N ALA A 434 -8.39 1.89 14.62
CA ALA A 434 -7.09 1.88 15.27
C ALA A 434 -5.94 1.53 14.30
N CYS A 435 -6.11 0.54 13.41
CA CYS A 435 -5.09 0.16 12.42
C CYS A 435 -4.83 1.26 11.35
N VAL A 436 -5.83 2.08 11.03
CA VAL A 436 -5.66 3.22 10.10
C VAL A 436 -4.98 4.41 10.79
N ILE A 437 -5.23 4.62 12.08
CA ILE A 437 -4.65 5.70 12.88
C ILE A 437 -3.21 5.37 13.35
N SER A 438 -2.89 4.10 13.58
CA SER A 438 -1.57 3.66 14.04
C SER A 438 -0.46 3.96 13.03
N ALA A 439 -0.70 3.84 11.73
CA ALA A 439 0.33 4.09 10.71
C ALA A 439 0.95 5.51 10.77
N PRO A 440 0.18 6.63 10.73
CA PRO A 440 0.76 7.95 10.93
C PRO A 440 1.31 8.16 12.35
N ALA A 441 0.68 7.59 13.39
CA ALA A 441 1.19 7.67 14.77
C ALA A 441 2.59 7.06 14.90
N ALA A 442 2.79 5.86 14.37
CA ALA A 442 4.06 5.13 14.37
C ALA A 442 5.15 5.86 13.59
N LEU A 443 4.81 6.48 12.45
CA LEU A 443 5.73 7.34 11.71
C LEU A 443 6.14 8.59 12.51
N ALA A 444 5.23 9.21 13.27
CA ALA A 444 5.56 10.31 14.17
C ALA A 444 6.53 9.84 15.27
N THR A 445 6.17 8.81 16.02
CA THR A 445 6.99 8.26 17.12
C THR A 445 8.37 7.82 16.63
N SER A 446 8.45 7.09 15.52
CA SER A 446 9.71 6.67 14.92
C SER A 446 10.62 7.85 14.54
N LYS A 447 10.08 8.90 13.90
CA LYS A 447 10.88 10.08 13.51
C LYS A 447 11.21 11.01 14.69
N ILE A 448 10.61 10.83 15.87
CA ILE A 448 11.05 11.43 17.13
C ILE A 448 12.19 10.59 17.73
N MET A 449 11.99 9.29 17.90
CA MET A 449 12.95 8.38 18.57
C MET A 449 14.24 8.18 17.76
N TYR A 450 14.13 7.98 16.45
CA TYR A 450 15.26 7.81 15.54
C TYR A 450 15.11 8.77 14.34
N PRO A 451 15.44 10.06 14.49
CA PRO A 451 15.25 11.04 13.44
C PRO A 451 16.22 10.82 12.27
N GLU A 452 15.82 11.33 11.09
CA GLU A 452 16.60 11.20 9.87
C GLU A 452 17.90 12.03 9.95
N THR A 453 19.05 11.37 9.88
CA THR A 453 20.37 12.01 9.98
C THR A 453 21.23 11.89 8.72
N LYS A 454 20.85 11.01 7.79
CA LYS A 454 21.50 10.80 6.50
C LYS A 454 20.58 11.25 5.37
N ILE A 455 21.15 11.67 4.24
CA ILE A 455 20.35 11.94 3.04
C ILE A 455 19.96 10.59 2.43
N SER A 456 18.68 10.23 2.49
CA SER A 456 18.18 8.99 1.87
C SER A 456 18.38 9.03 0.36
N PRO A 457 19.00 8.00 -0.26
CA PRO A 457 19.09 7.86 -1.72
C PRO A 457 17.72 7.90 -2.40
N MET A 458 16.66 7.50 -1.68
CA MET A 458 15.31 7.37 -2.19
C MET A 458 14.52 8.69 -2.19
N THR A 459 15.09 9.79 -1.69
CA THR A 459 14.44 11.12 -1.63
C THR A 459 14.01 11.66 -3.00
N SER A 460 14.72 11.31 -4.08
CA SER A 460 14.45 11.78 -5.45
C SER A 460 13.80 10.71 -6.34
N SER A 461 13.83 9.44 -5.92
CA SER A 461 13.41 8.32 -6.75
C SER A 461 11.91 8.09 -6.64
N LYS A 462 11.21 8.04 -7.79
CA LYS A 462 9.82 7.60 -7.81
C LYS A 462 9.79 6.08 -7.66
N VAL A 463 9.56 5.61 -6.43
CA VAL A 463 9.18 4.22 -6.20
C VAL A 463 7.93 3.91 -7.01
N SER A 464 8.07 3.04 -8.02
CA SER A 464 6.95 2.46 -8.75
C SER A 464 6.92 0.97 -8.45
N LEU A 465 5.88 0.49 -7.77
CA LEU A 465 5.70 -0.93 -7.51
C LEU A 465 5.32 -1.68 -8.78
N LYS A 466 6.33 -1.96 -9.60
CA LYS A 466 6.30 -2.97 -10.66
C LYS A 466 7.07 -4.21 -10.21
N MET A 467 6.71 -4.73 -9.04
CA MET A 467 7.21 -6.02 -8.58
C MET A 467 6.40 -7.11 -9.30
N LYS A 468 7.06 -7.89 -10.16
CA LYS A 468 6.45 -9.08 -10.77
C LYS A 468 6.14 -10.08 -9.65
N SER A 469 4.98 -10.72 -9.67
CA SER A 469 4.66 -11.74 -8.67
C SER A 469 5.68 -12.89 -8.76
N PRO A 470 6.13 -13.45 -7.61
CA PRO A 470 6.98 -14.63 -7.63
C PRO A 470 6.22 -15.87 -8.13
N TYR A 471 4.92 -15.92 -7.86
CA TYR A 471 4.01 -17.00 -8.27
C TYR A 471 3.66 -16.92 -9.76
N GLN A 472 3.54 -18.08 -10.41
CA GLN A 472 3.11 -18.26 -11.79
C GLN A 472 1.58 -18.34 -11.93
N SER A 473 0.87 -18.81 -10.90
CA SER A 473 -0.59 -18.91 -10.91
C SER A 473 -1.26 -18.46 -9.59
N VAL A 474 -2.56 -18.15 -9.68
CA VAL A 474 -3.41 -17.82 -8.52
C VAL A 474 -3.47 -18.99 -7.51
N LEU A 475 -3.54 -20.22 -8.01
CA LEU A 475 -3.61 -21.42 -7.16
C LEU A 475 -2.27 -21.66 -6.44
N GLU A 476 -1.15 -21.48 -7.13
CA GLU A 476 0.19 -21.52 -6.51
C GLU A 476 0.34 -20.43 -5.44
N ALA A 477 -0.08 -19.19 -5.72
CA ALA A 477 -0.07 -18.11 -4.73
C ALA A 477 -0.88 -18.47 -3.48
N ALA A 478 -2.07 -19.09 -3.66
CA ALA A 478 -2.91 -19.56 -2.56
C ALA A 478 -2.22 -20.65 -1.72
N MET A 479 -1.63 -21.65 -2.37
CA MET A 479 -0.95 -22.77 -1.70
C MET A 479 0.32 -22.30 -0.96
N VAL A 480 1.15 -21.47 -1.59
CA VAL A 480 2.37 -20.96 -0.96
C VAL A 480 2.03 -20.02 0.21
N GLY A 481 1.05 -19.12 0.06
CA GLY A 481 0.61 -18.26 1.18
C GLY A 481 0.04 -19.05 2.36
N ALA A 482 -0.61 -20.18 2.12
CA ALA A 482 -1.05 -21.09 3.20
C ALA A 482 0.14 -21.77 3.90
N MET A 483 1.20 -22.13 3.17
CA MET A 483 2.42 -22.73 3.74
C MET A 483 3.29 -21.72 4.49
N ASP A 484 3.42 -20.49 3.97
CA ASP A 484 4.13 -19.37 4.60
C ASP A 484 3.51 -18.99 5.97
N ALA A 485 2.22 -19.29 6.18
CA ALA A 485 1.54 -19.11 7.46
C ALA A 485 1.90 -20.16 8.52
N ILE A 486 2.46 -21.32 8.16
CA ILE A 486 2.75 -22.41 9.12
C ILE A 486 3.81 -22.00 10.15
N PRO A 487 4.98 -21.44 9.75
CA PRO A 487 5.96 -20.93 10.72
C PRO A 487 5.41 -19.80 11.60
N ILE A 488 4.51 -18.96 11.07
CA ILE A 488 3.85 -17.88 11.82
C ILE A 488 2.95 -18.48 12.90
N CYS A 489 2.10 -19.44 12.54
CA CYS A 489 1.21 -20.14 13.47
C CYS A 489 2.01 -20.91 14.54
N GLY A 490 3.06 -21.63 14.14
CA GLY A 490 3.95 -22.34 15.05
C GLY A 490 4.65 -21.40 16.04
N GLY A 491 5.14 -20.25 15.56
CA GLY A 491 5.73 -19.20 16.40
C GLY A 491 4.73 -18.61 17.40
N VAL A 492 3.51 -18.29 16.97
CA VAL A 492 2.44 -17.78 17.86
C VAL A 492 2.12 -18.80 18.96
N VAL A 493 1.92 -20.08 18.62
CA VAL A 493 1.61 -21.14 19.60
C VAL A 493 2.78 -21.37 20.56
N ALA A 494 4.00 -21.52 20.06
CA ALA A 494 5.17 -21.77 20.89
C ALA A 494 5.43 -20.62 21.87
N ASN A 495 5.34 -19.37 21.40
CA ASN A 495 5.50 -18.19 22.22
C ASN A 495 4.37 -18.08 23.27
N LEU A 496 3.10 -18.29 22.89
CA LEU A 496 1.99 -18.27 23.84
C LEU A 496 2.17 -19.30 24.96
N ILE A 497 2.51 -20.55 24.63
CA ILE A 497 2.75 -21.61 25.61
C ILE A 497 3.90 -21.23 26.55
N ALA A 498 5.04 -20.78 26.01
CA ALA A 498 6.20 -20.41 26.79
C ALA A 498 5.93 -19.21 27.71
N PHE A 499 5.47 -18.08 27.15
CA PHE A 499 5.27 -16.84 27.91
C PHE A 499 4.14 -16.94 28.94
N LEU A 500 3.00 -17.58 28.62
CA LEU A 500 1.93 -17.77 29.61
C LEU A 500 2.36 -18.71 30.75
N SER A 501 3.18 -19.72 30.46
CA SER A 501 3.73 -20.61 31.50
C SER A 501 4.71 -19.88 32.42
N ILE A 502 5.65 -19.12 31.85
CA ILE A 502 6.61 -18.30 32.59
C ILE A 502 5.87 -17.24 33.44
N TYR A 503 4.86 -16.60 32.88
CA TYR A 503 4.04 -15.61 33.57
C TYR A 503 3.23 -16.18 34.74
N ASN A 504 2.58 -17.34 34.57
CA ASN A 504 1.90 -18.03 35.67
C ASN A 504 2.88 -18.45 36.77
N PHE A 505 4.09 -18.89 36.40
CA PHE A 505 5.17 -19.15 37.35
C PHE A 505 5.61 -17.88 38.11
N LEU A 506 5.86 -16.77 37.40
CA LEU A 506 6.21 -15.48 38.02
C LEU A 506 5.11 -14.97 38.94
N ASN A 507 3.84 -15.07 38.53
CA ASN A 507 2.69 -14.72 39.36
C ASN A 507 2.63 -15.54 40.64
N ARG A 508 2.78 -16.87 40.56
CA ARG A 508 2.80 -17.73 41.75
C ARG A 508 3.97 -17.41 42.69
N THR A 509 5.14 -17.09 42.13
CA THR A 509 6.32 -16.66 42.91
C THR A 509 6.07 -15.31 43.58
N LEU A 510 5.53 -14.31 42.88
CA LEU A 510 5.19 -13.00 43.44
C LEU A 510 4.12 -13.09 44.53
N VAL A 511 3.09 -13.92 44.35
CA VAL A 511 2.05 -14.17 45.37
C VAL A 511 2.66 -14.81 46.62
N TRP A 512 3.58 -15.77 46.44
CA TRP A 512 4.31 -16.38 47.56
C TRP A 512 5.19 -15.34 48.29
N MET A 513 5.91 -14.49 47.56
CA MET A 513 6.71 -13.40 48.13
C MET A 513 5.85 -12.37 48.87
N GLY A 514 4.73 -11.94 48.28
CA GLY A 514 3.80 -10.97 48.87
C GLY A 514 3.18 -11.48 50.17
N LYS A 515 2.82 -12.77 50.22
CA LYS A 515 2.35 -13.43 51.45
C LYS A 515 3.42 -13.48 52.54
N ARG A 516 4.71 -13.59 52.19
CA ARG A 516 5.83 -13.48 53.15
C ARG A 516 6.10 -12.04 53.59
N ALA A 517 5.82 -11.06 52.73
CA ALA A 517 5.88 -9.63 53.05
C ALA A 517 4.63 -9.12 53.81
N CYS A 518 3.73 -10.00 54.24
CA CYS A 518 2.47 -9.67 54.93
C CYS A 518 1.56 -8.69 54.15
N LEU A 519 1.60 -8.72 52.82
CA LEU A 519 0.67 -7.95 51.99
C LEU A 519 -0.74 -8.52 52.12
N GLY A 520 -1.73 -7.64 52.34
CA GLY A 520 -3.15 -8.00 52.44
C GLY A 520 -3.84 -8.34 51.12
N PHE A 521 -3.08 -8.43 50.02
CA PHE A 521 -3.57 -8.76 48.68
C PHE A 521 -2.56 -9.67 47.96
N ASP A 522 -3.05 -10.44 46.99
CA ASP A 522 -2.20 -11.28 46.15
C ASP A 522 -1.39 -10.40 45.20
N LEU A 523 -0.08 -10.29 45.46
CA LEU A 523 0.85 -9.57 44.59
C LEU A 523 1.09 -10.37 43.31
N THR A 524 0.55 -9.90 42.19
CA THR A 524 0.81 -10.50 40.87
C THR A 524 1.55 -9.53 39.95
N PHE A 525 2.06 -10.04 38.83
CA PHE A 525 2.74 -9.25 37.81
C PHE A 525 1.79 -8.20 37.21
N GLU A 526 0.51 -8.54 37.00
CA GLU A 526 -0.53 -7.59 36.60
C GLU A 526 -0.67 -6.41 37.54
N VAL A 527 -0.66 -6.67 38.86
CA VAL A 527 -0.76 -5.62 39.87
C VAL A 527 0.49 -4.74 39.84
N VAL A 528 1.69 -5.31 39.74
CA VAL A 528 2.94 -4.54 39.63
C VAL A 528 2.91 -3.62 38.40
N PHE A 529 2.53 -4.13 37.24
CA PHE A 529 2.48 -3.32 36.02
C PHE A 529 1.30 -2.36 35.96
N SER A 530 0.17 -2.67 36.61
CA SER A 530 -0.94 -1.71 36.72
C SER A 530 -0.52 -0.45 37.47
N TYR A 531 0.28 -0.55 38.54
CA TYR A 531 0.83 0.62 39.23
C TYR A 531 1.91 1.36 38.41
N ILE A 532 2.82 0.64 37.74
CA ILE A 532 3.88 1.26 36.92
C ILE A 532 3.27 2.02 35.72
N LEU A 533 2.27 1.43 35.07
CA LEU A 533 1.64 1.97 33.86
C LEU A 533 0.40 2.83 34.16
N TRP A 534 0.00 2.97 35.43
CA TRP A 534 -1.11 3.82 35.86
C TRP A 534 -1.00 5.27 35.33
N PRO A 535 0.16 5.95 35.38
CA PRO A 535 0.27 7.32 34.85
C PRO A 535 0.00 7.40 33.35
N ILE A 536 0.39 6.39 32.60
CA ILE A 536 0.14 6.28 31.16
C ILE A 536 -1.36 6.07 30.94
N SER A 537 -1.97 5.07 31.59
CA SER A 537 -3.42 4.82 31.47
C SER A 537 -4.29 6.00 31.92
N TYR A 538 -3.89 6.72 32.97
CA TYR A 538 -4.63 7.89 33.43
C TYR A 538 -4.52 9.05 32.42
N THR A 539 -3.31 9.37 31.97
CA THR A 539 -3.10 10.44 30.97
C THR A 539 -3.64 10.11 29.58
N MET A 540 -3.88 8.83 29.26
CA MET A 540 -4.69 8.42 28.11
C MET A 540 -6.16 8.84 28.21
N GLY A 541 -6.61 9.38 29.35
CA GLY A 541 -7.98 9.87 29.58
C GLY A 541 -8.95 8.75 29.99
N VAL A 542 -8.48 7.75 30.73
CA VAL A 542 -9.31 6.71 31.37
C VAL A 542 -9.76 7.24 32.74
N PRO A 543 -11.03 7.02 33.16
CA PRO A 543 -11.48 7.34 34.52
C PRO A 543 -10.60 6.69 35.60
N THR A 544 -10.39 7.37 36.72
CA THR A 544 -9.50 6.92 37.82
C THR A 544 -9.79 5.49 38.28
N ASP A 545 -11.08 5.13 38.32
CA ASP A 545 -11.59 3.88 38.87
C ASP A 545 -11.36 2.66 37.96
N ASP A 546 -11.11 2.92 36.66
CA ASP A 546 -10.77 1.92 35.64
C ASP A 546 -9.31 2.02 35.17
N ALA A 547 -8.59 3.11 35.49
CA ALA A 547 -7.21 3.34 35.05
C ALA A 547 -6.23 2.22 35.50
N LEU A 548 -6.42 1.62 36.69
CA LEU A 548 -5.61 0.46 37.11
C LEU A 548 -5.91 -0.78 36.23
N LYS A 549 -7.17 -1.04 35.90
CA LYS A 549 -7.56 -2.19 35.06
C LYS A 549 -7.03 -2.05 33.64
N VAL A 550 -7.06 -0.84 33.09
CA VAL A 550 -6.51 -0.55 31.76
C VAL A 550 -4.98 -0.59 31.78
N ALA A 551 -4.32 -0.11 32.84
CA ALA A 551 -2.88 -0.25 33.02
C ALA A 551 -2.44 -1.72 33.13
N GLU A 552 -3.22 -2.60 33.79
CA GLU A 552 -3.05 -4.06 33.73
C GLU A 552 -3.10 -4.57 32.29
N LEU A 553 -4.12 -4.22 31.51
CA LEU A 553 -4.26 -4.67 30.12
C LEU A 553 -3.10 -4.20 29.21
N ILE A 554 -2.61 -2.98 29.42
CA ILE A 554 -1.41 -2.48 28.72
C ILE A 554 -0.19 -3.32 29.14
N GLY A 555 0.01 -3.58 30.44
CA GLY A 555 1.11 -4.41 30.94
C GLY A 555 1.09 -5.84 30.40
N ILE A 556 -0.09 -6.48 30.37
CA ILE A 556 -0.30 -7.79 29.75
C ILE A 556 0.08 -7.75 28.27
N LYS A 557 -0.36 -6.73 27.52
CA LYS A 557 0.02 -6.58 26.10
C LYS A 557 1.53 -6.46 25.92
N THR A 558 2.20 -5.62 26.72
CA THR A 558 3.64 -5.33 26.60
C THR A 558 4.52 -6.53 26.96
N PHE A 559 4.13 -7.35 27.94
CA PHE A 559 4.96 -8.47 28.43
C PHE A 559 4.57 -9.86 27.91
N LEU A 560 3.30 -10.08 27.55
CA LEU A 560 2.83 -11.35 27.00
C LEU A 560 2.63 -11.23 25.50
N ASN A 561 1.56 -10.54 25.09
CA ASN A 561 1.13 -10.26 23.71
C ASN A 561 -0.27 -9.66 23.72
N GLU A 562 -0.70 -9.16 22.57
CA GLU A 562 -2.04 -8.63 22.34
C GLU A 562 -3.16 -9.68 22.46
N PHE A 563 -2.95 -10.96 22.14
CA PHE A 563 -3.99 -11.99 22.28
C PHE A 563 -4.45 -12.17 23.73
N ALA A 564 -3.50 -12.32 24.66
CA ALA A 564 -3.80 -12.46 26.08
C ALA A 564 -4.48 -11.20 26.65
N ALA A 565 -4.12 -10.02 26.16
CA ALA A 565 -4.75 -8.76 26.56
C ALA A 565 -6.20 -8.64 26.03
N TYR A 566 -6.44 -8.98 24.76
CA TYR A 566 -7.78 -8.90 24.17
C TYR A 566 -8.76 -9.97 24.68
N ASP A 567 -8.29 -11.18 25.01
CA ASP A 567 -9.09 -12.21 25.68
C ASP A 567 -9.54 -11.78 27.08
N ARG A 568 -8.61 -11.21 27.88
CA ARG A 568 -8.98 -10.59 29.17
C ARG A 568 -9.91 -9.39 29.03
N LEU A 569 -9.76 -8.57 27.99
CA LEU A 569 -10.67 -7.44 27.73
C LEU A 569 -12.08 -7.94 27.38
N GLY A 570 -12.21 -8.93 26.51
CA GLY A 570 -13.49 -9.54 26.13
C GLY A 570 -14.24 -10.14 27.31
N THR A 571 -13.53 -10.82 28.21
CA THR A 571 -14.10 -11.43 29.43
C THR A 571 -14.36 -10.43 30.59
N SER A 572 -13.76 -9.23 30.55
CA SER A 572 -13.86 -8.25 31.64
C SER A 572 -15.12 -7.37 31.58
N LYS A 573 -15.72 -7.10 32.76
CA LYS A 573 -16.82 -6.13 32.95
C LYS A 573 -16.49 -4.70 32.48
N VAL A 574 -15.20 -4.40 32.26
CA VAL A 574 -14.73 -3.17 31.60
C VAL A 574 -15.43 -3.01 30.25
N SER A 575 -15.66 -4.09 29.49
CA SER A 575 -16.40 -4.03 28.24
C SER A 575 -17.81 -3.45 28.41
N THR A 576 -18.56 -3.85 29.45
CA THR A 576 -19.94 -3.36 29.67
C THR A 576 -20.00 -1.86 30.00
N VAL A 577 -19.08 -1.35 30.82
CA VAL A 577 -19.01 0.08 31.21
C VAL A 577 -18.43 0.93 30.08
N THR A 578 -17.39 0.43 29.40
CA THR A 578 -16.65 1.12 28.35
C THR A 578 -17.45 1.22 27.03
N ILE A 579 -18.31 0.23 26.74
CA ILE A 579 -19.22 0.25 25.58
C ILE A 579 -20.39 1.23 25.82
N SER A 580 -20.84 1.43 27.07
CA SER A 580 -21.87 2.43 27.39
C SER A 580 -21.35 3.87 27.27
N GLY A 581 -20.07 4.10 27.59
CA GLY A 581 -19.43 5.40 27.48
C GLY A 581 -18.72 5.63 26.13
N LYS A 582 -19.36 6.34 25.19
CA LYS A 582 -18.82 6.75 23.86
C LYS A 582 -17.42 7.41 23.87
N ASN A 583 -16.90 7.82 25.03
CA ASN A 583 -15.56 8.42 25.18
C ASN A 583 -14.52 7.44 25.75
N ALA A 584 -14.90 6.40 26.51
CA ALA A 584 -13.96 5.51 27.19
C ALA A 584 -13.32 4.51 26.21
N CYS A 585 -14.14 3.89 25.33
CA CYS A 585 -13.63 2.97 24.30
C CYS A 585 -12.69 3.67 23.30
N LEU A 586 -12.91 4.98 23.10
CA LEU A 586 -12.09 5.88 22.27
C LEU A 586 -10.64 5.96 22.77
N ASN A 587 -10.46 6.06 24.09
CA ASN A 587 -9.20 6.29 24.78
C ASN A 587 -8.43 5.01 25.11
N ILE A 588 -8.98 3.84 24.77
CA ILE A 588 -8.36 2.53 25.05
C ILE A 588 -8.03 1.82 23.73
N GLY A 589 -8.98 1.63 22.81
CA GLY A 589 -8.74 0.87 21.57
C GLY A 589 -7.75 1.52 20.60
N VAL A 590 -7.91 2.83 20.34
CA VAL A 590 -6.97 3.61 19.51
C VAL A 590 -5.60 3.75 20.17
N ASN A 591 -5.60 3.72 21.50
CA ASN A 591 -4.53 4.19 22.35
C ASN A 591 -3.59 3.03 22.79
N ILE A 592 -4.15 1.82 22.93
CA ILE A 592 -3.43 0.54 23.01
C ILE A 592 -2.71 0.22 21.68
N SER A 593 -3.22 0.71 20.53
CA SER A 593 -2.50 0.63 19.25
C SER A 593 -1.48 1.77 19.07
N LEU A 594 -1.69 2.93 19.67
CA LEU A 594 -0.66 4.00 19.74
C LEU A 594 0.53 3.62 20.64
N LEU A 595 0.29 2.84 21.71
CA LEU A 595 1.30 2.23 22.57
C LEU A 595 1.93 0.95 22.00
N ALA A 596 1.61 0.56 20.76
CA ALA A 596 2.13 -0.66 20.17
C ALA A 596 3.45 -0.46 19.40
N GLY A 597 4.02 0.75 19.38
CA GLY A 597 5.32 1.06 18.75
C GLY A 597 6.48 1.10 19.74
#